data_AF-A0A8X6SCI3-F1
#
_entry.id   AF-A0A8X6SCI3-F1
#
_cell.length_a   1.000
_cell.length_b   1.000
_cell.length_c   1.000
_cell.angle_alpha   90.00
_cell.angle_beta   90.00
_cell.angle_gamma   90.00
#
_symmetry.space_group_name_H-M   'P 1'
#
loop_
_entity.id
_entity.type
_entity.pdbx_description
1 polymer ?
#
loop_
_entity_poly.entity_id
_entity_poly.type
_entity_poly.pdbx_seq_one_letter_code
_entity_poly.pdbx_strand_id
1 'polypeptide(L)'
;MEVVGTFRIFEKSLIKRDLQYTEYYGSKGFLQVKDIYGENSVTKLECIGHIQKRVGSHLRKLKKNSKRLGGKGKLTEKFIDKLQNYYGFAIRSNVECLEKMQSAVIAAFFHCCSSNQNPMHGQCPTGKDSWCKYKQALCDGKVYVDKTAGLSNSVIKVIKPTYLALCDKEFLKKGLHDMTQNNNESFNNVL
;
A
#
# COMPACT_ATOMS: atom_id res chain seq x y z
N MET A 1 -0.93 -0.05 -21.16
CA MET A 1 0.02 -0.16 -22.27
C MET A 1 0.07 -1.60 -22.73
N GLU A 2 -0.08 -1.84 -24.02
CA GLU A 2 0.16 -3.16 -24.62
C GLU A 2 1.65 -3.48 -24.61
N VAL A 3 2.00 -4.76 -24.50
CA VAL A 3 3.38 -5.23 -24.36
C VAL A 3 4.27 -4.73 -25.50
N VAL A 4 3.76 -4.79 -26.73
CA VAL A 4 4.45 -4.31 -27.94
C VAL A 4 4.68 -2.80 -27.90
N GLY A 5 3.73 -2.03 -27.36
CA GLY A 5 3.87 -0.58 -27.18
C GLY A 5 4.98 -0.24 -26.19
N THR A 6 5.08 -0.99 -25.08
CA THR A 6 6.14 -0.81 -24.08
C THR A 6 7.52 -1.04 -24.68
N PHE A 7 7.70 -2.15 -25.41
CA PHE A 7 8.97 -2.45 -26.07
C PHE A 7 9.39 -1.34 -27.04
N ARG A 8 8.48 -0.93 -27.94
CA ARG A 8 8.73 0.13 -28.94
C ARG A 8 9.11 1.47 -28.31
N ILE A 9 8.60 1.80 -27.12
CA ILE A 9 8.93 3.05 -26.43
C ILE A 9 10.38 3.03 -25.94
N PHE A 10 10.81 1.92 -25.34
CA PHE A 10 12.17 1.76 -24.83
C PHE A 10 13.18 1.65 -25.99
N GLU A 11 12.89 0.83 -26.99
CA GLU A 11 13.73 0.73 -28.19
C GLU A 11 13.93 2.10 -28.86
N LYS A 12 12.85 2.87 -29.04
CA LYS A 12 12.94 4.21 -29.65
C LYS A 12 13.70 5.22 -28.80
N SER A 13 13.69 5.12 -27.46
CA SER A 13 14.43 6.09 -26.64
C SER A 13 15.92 5.96 -26.85
N LEU A 14 16.43 4.74 -26.99
CA LEU A 14 17.84 4.51 -27.31
C LEU A 14 18.15 4.96 -28.75
N ILE A 15 17.41 4.45 -29.74
CA ILE A 15 17.72 4.70 -31.16
C ILE A 15 17.59 6.18 -31.54
N LYS A 16 16.54 6.86 -31.06
CA LYS A 16 16.22 8.22 -31.51
C LYS A 16 16.75 9.32 -30.62
N ARG A 17 17.05 9.00 -29.35
CA ARG A 17 17.38 10.03 -28.34
C ARG A 17 18.63 9.70 -27.54
N ASP A 18 19.25 8.53 -27.76
CA ASP A 18 20.39 8.03 -26.97
C ASP A 18 20.10 8.02 -25.46
N LEU A 19 18.86 7.67 -25.09
CA LEU A 19 18.37 7.65 -23.71
C LEU A 19 17.96 6.25 -23.28
N GLN A 20 18.36 5.87 -22.06
CA GLN A 20 17.98 4.63 -21.40
C GLN A 20 17.04 4.91 -20.23
N TYR A 21 15.89 4.25 -20.22
CA TYR A 21 15.02 4.19 -19.05
C TYR A 21 15.54 3.14 -18.07
N THR A 22 15.77 3.53 -16.83
CA THR A 22 16.23 2.62 -15.76
C THR A 22 15.07 2.04 -14.93
N GLU A 23 13.89 2.66 -15.01
CA GLU A 23 12.74 2.35 -14.16
C GLU A 23 11.46 2.12 -14.97
N TYR A 24 10.64 1.17 -14.53
CA TYR A 24 9.37 0.82 -15.16
C TYR A 24 8.19 0.84 -14.19
N TYR A 25 7.27 1.79 -14.38
CA TYR A 25 6.04 1.95 -13.61
C TYR A 25 4.82 1.44 -14.37
N GLY A 26 4.75 0.13 -14.65
CA GLY A 26 3.65 -0.46 -15.40
C GLY A 26 3.23 -1.85 -14.95
N SER A 27 1.97 -2.18 -15.23
CA SER A 27 1.38 -3.47 -14.84
C SER A 27 1.74 -4.62 -15.79
N LYS A 28 1.84 -4.36 -17.10
CA LYS A 28 2.12 -5.33 -18.18
C LYS A 28 3.41 -4.98 -18.91
N GLY A 29 4.07 -5.91 -19.59
CA GLY A 29 5.18 -5.61 -20.51
C GLY A 29 6.59 -5.49 -19.90
N PHE A 30 6.72 -5.43 -18.57
CA PHE A 30 8.03 -5.37 -17.90
C PHE A 30 9.01 -6.46 -18.37
N LEU A 31 8.54 -7.71 -18.50
CA LEU A 31 9.40 -8.84 -18.89
C LEU A 31 10.06 -8.66 -20.26
N GLN A 32 9.47 -7.87 -21.16
CA GLN A 32 10.08 -7.60 -22.47
C GLN A 32 11.09 -6.46 -22.46
N VAL A 33 11.04 -5.60 -21.44
CA VAL A 33 11.95 -4.45 -21.34
C VAL A 33 12.98 -4.59 -20.23
N LYS A 34 12.87 -5.61 -19.39
CA LYS A 34 13.78 -5.85 -18.26
C LYS A 34 15.26 -5.80 -18.68
N ASP A 35 15.56 -6.43 -19.82
CA ASP A 35 16.92 -6.63 -20.30
C ASP A 35 17.22 -5.87 -21.61
N ILE A 36 16.41 -4.87 -21.96
CA ILE A 36 16.45 -4.23 -23.28
C ILE A 36 17.73 -3.43 -23.55
N TYR A 37 18.42 -2.97 -22.51
CA TYR A 37 19.71 -2.29 -22.61
C TYR A 37 20.87 -3.12 -22.04
N GLY A 38 20.63 -4.40 -21.74
CA GLY A 38 21.56 -5.28 -21.01
C GLY A 38 20.89 -5.94 -19.81
N GLU A 39 21.56 -6.92 -19.20
CA GLU A 39 21.01 -7.74 -18.11
C GLU A 39 20.58 -6.88 -16.91
N ASN A 40 19.32 -7.05 -16.48
CA ASN A 40 18.68 -6.30 -15.38
C ASN A 40 18.76 -4.77 -15.52
N SER A 41 18.87 -4.25 -16.76
CA SER A 41 18.98 -2.82 -17.03
C SER A 41 17.77 -1.99 -16.58
N VAL A 42 16.59 -2.61 -16.50
CA VAL A 42 15.34 -1.94 -16.09
C VAL A 42 14.78 -2.55 -14.82
N THR A 43 14.54 -1.70 -13.81
CA THR A 43 13.92 -2.08 -12.54
C THR A 43 12.42 -1.84 -12.54
N LYS A 44 11.63 -2.84 -12.13
CA LYS A 44 10.18 -2.67 -11.97
C LYS A 44 9.85 -2.03 -10.64
N LEU A 45 9.14 -0.90 -10.70
CA LEU A 45 8.63 -0.19 -9.54
C LEU A 45 7.09 -0.23 -9.53
N GLU A 46 6.48 -0.09 -8.36
CA GLU A 46 5.02 -0.05 -8.22
C GLU A 46 4.59 1.31 -7.68
N CYS A 47 3.62 1.94 -8.33
CA CYS A 47 3.01 3.14 -7.77
C CYS A 47 2.27 2.80 -6.47
N ILE A 48 2.22 3.77 -5.54
CA ILE A 48 1.55 3.58 -4.24
C ILE A 48 0.08 3.17 -4.43
N GLY A 49 -0.58 3.72 -5.47
CA GLY A 49 -1.95 3.34 -5.82
C GLY A 49 -2.11 1.86 -6.14
N HIS A 50 -1.13 1.23 -6.80
CA HIS A 50 -1.14 -0.21 -7.06
C HIS A 50 -0.93 -1.03 -5.80
N ILE A 51 0.02 -0.61 -4.96
CA ILE A 51 0.29 -1.25 -3.68
C ILE A 51 -0.98 -1.22 -2.80
N GLN A 52 -1.64 -0.05 -2.71
CA GLN A 52 -2.90 0.12 -1.99
C GLN A 52 -4.02 -0.77 -2.56
N LYS A 53 -4.13 -0.89 -3.88
CA LYS A 53 -5.11 -1.79 -4.54
C LYS A 53 -4.83 -3.26 -4.22
N ARG A 54 -3.56 -3.67 -4.13
CA ARG A 54 -3.18 -5.07 -3.85
C ARG A 54 -3.67 -5.52 -2.47
N VAL A 55 -3.59 -4.66 -1.45
CA VAL A 55 -4.16 -4.91 -0.12
C VAL A 55 -5.65 -5.23 -0.21
N GLY A 56 -6.41 -4.39 -0.92
CA GLY A 56 -7.84 -4.60 -1.12
C GLY A 56 -8.14 -5.92 -1.83
N SER A 57 -7.42 -6.22 -2.91
CA SER A 57 -7.60 -7.44 -3.69
C SER A 57 -7.32 -8.71 -2.87
N HIS A 58 -6.25 -8.73 -2.07
CA HIS A 58 -5.91 -9.87 -1.22
C HIS A 58 -6.98 -10.10 -0.15
N LEU A 59 -7.46 -9.03 0.51
CA LEU A 59 -8.50 -9.13 1.54
C LEU A 59 -9.85 -9.55 0.97
N ARG A 60 -10.23 -9.03 -0.21
CA ARG A 60 -11.45 -9.46 -0.92
C ARG A 60 -11.38 -10.92 -1.35
N LYS A 61 -10.23 -11.37 -1.84
CA LYS A 61 -10.00 -12.80 -2.16
C LYS A 61 -10.12 -13.67 -0.91
N LEU A 62 -9.50 -13.27 0.20
CA LEU A 62 -9.60 -13.97 1.48
C LEU A 62 -11.06 -14.06 1.97
N LYS A 63 -11.79 -12.94 1.90
CA LYS A 63 -13.22 -12.86 2.24
C LYS A 63 -14.06 -13.82 1.38
N LYS A 64 -13.82 -13.86 0.07
CA LYS A 64 -14.54 -14.75 -0.86
C LYS A 64 -14.28 -16.23 -0.55
N ASN A 65 -13.02 -16.57 -0.22
CA ASN A 65 -12.63 -17.96 0.05
C ASN A 65 -13.03 -18.43 1.46
N SER A 66 -13.36 -17.51 2.37
CA SER A 66 -13.72 -17.82 3.75
C SER A 66 -15.18 -17.49 4.03
N LYS A 67 -16.06 -18.51 3.98
CA LYS A 67 -17.52 -18.37 4.21
C LYS A 67 -17.88 -17.61 5.51
N ARG A 68 -16.99 -17.60 6.52
CA ARG A 68 -17.24 -16.97 7.82
C ARG A 68 -16.88 -15.47 7.91
N LEU A 69 -16.23 -14.88 6.90
CA LEU A 69 -15.74 -13.49 6.95
C LEU A 69 -16.73 -12.44 6.45
N GLY A 70 -17.78 -12.84 5.73
CA GLY A 70 -18.85 -11.95 5.27
C GLY A 70 -19.91 -11.67 6.34
N GLY A 71 -20.50 -10.47 6.29
CA GLY A 71 -21.62 -10.04 7.15
C GLY A 71 -21.35 -8.75 7.93
N LYS A 72 -22.39 -8.21 8.58
CA LYS A 72 -22.30 -7.05 9.48
C LYS A 72 -21.37 -7.39 10.67
N GLY A 73 -20.51 -6.45 11.06
CA GLY A 73 -19.54 -6.64 12.15
C GLY A 73 -18.31 -7.50 11.81
N LYS A 74 -18.08 -7.81 10.52
CA LYS A 74 -16.92 -8.58 10.04
C LYS A 74 -16.16 -7.82 8.96
N LEU A 75 -15.47 -8.53 8.06
CA LEU A 75 -14.70 -7.94 6.96
C LEU A 75 -15.64 -7.44 5.85
N THR A 76 -16.23 -6.27 6.06
CA THR A 76 -17.09 -5.58 5.08
C THR A 76 -16.26 -4.89 3.98
N GLU A 77 -16.86 -4.59 2.83
CA GLU A 77 -16.16 -3.82 1.77
C GLU A 77 -15.68 -2.45 2.30
N LYS A 78 -16.55 -1.74 3.03
CA LYS A 78 -16.19 -0.45 3.67
C LYS A 78 -14.99 -0.59 4.62
N PHE A 79 -14.87 -1.70 5.34
CA PHE A 79 -13.73 -1.95 6.22
C PHE A 79 -12.45 -2.21 5.42
N ILE A 80 -12.55 -2.97 4.31
CA ILE A 80 -11.42 -3.19 3.39
C ILE A 80 -10.96 -1.84 2.80
N ASP A 81 -11.89 -0.99 2.36
CA ASP A 81 -11.56 0.34 1.83
C ASP A 81 -10.91 1.23 2.89
N LYS A 82 -11.41 1.19 4.14
CA LYS A 82 -10.76 1.86 5.29
C LYS A 82 -9.31 1.39 5.45
N LEU A 83 -9.07 0.07 5.46
CA LEU A 83 -7.72 -0.48 5.55
C LEU A 83 -6.82 -0.02 4.41
N GLN A 84 -7.33 -0.01 3.17
CA GLN A 84 -6.59 0.49 2.01
C GLN A 84 -6.19 1.95 2.17
N ASN A 85 -7.11 2.80 2.63
CA ASN A 85 -6.84 4.23 2.80
C ASN A 85 -5.78 4.51 3.87
N TYR A 86 -5.89 3.84 5.03
CA TYR A 86 -4.87 3.95 6.08
C TYR A 86 -3.51 3.39 5.62
N TYR A 87 -3.51 2.30 4.87
CA TYR A 87 -2.29 1.72 4.32
C TYR A 87 -1.60 2.68 3.33
N GLY A 88 -2.35 3.26 2.40
CA GLY A 88 -1.82 4.25 1.45
C GLY A 88 -1.31 5.52 2.14
N PHE A 89 -2.02 5.99 3.17
CA PHE A 89 -1.58 7.12 4.00
C PHE A 89 -0.29 6.81 4.76
N ALA A 90 -0.17 5.61 5.34
CA ALA A 90 1.03 5.17 6.04
C ALA A 90 2.25 5.09 5.11
N ILE A 91 2.08 4.65 3.86
CA ILE A 91 3.16 4.66 2.87
C ILE A 91 3.57 6.09 2.51
N ARG A 92 2.61 6.92 2.07
CA ARG A 92 2.90 8.32 1.65
C ARG A 92 3.56 9.14 2.75
N SER A 93 3.18 8.94 4.01
CA SER A 93 3.76 9.68 5.13
C SER A 93 5.17 9.20 5.54
N ASN A 94 5.69 8.13 4.93
CA ASN A 94 6.94 7.49 5.35
C ASN A 94 7.81 7.02 4.17
N VAL A 95 7.66 7.65 3.00
CA VAL A 95 8.35 7.25 1.74
C VAL A 95 9.87 7.17 1.92
N GLU A 96 10.45 8.05 2.72
CA GLU A 96 11.91 8.15 2.89
C GLU A 96 12.50 7.11 3.86
N CYS A 97 11.67 6.36 4.61
CA CYS A 97 12.15 5.45 5.63
C CYS A 97 11.35 4.16 5.69
N LEU A 98 11.91 3.09 5.12
CA LEU A 98 11.29 1.77 5.05
C LEU A 98 10.90 1.20 6.43
N GLU A 99 11.72 1.42 7.46
CA GLU A 99 11.43 0.98 8.83
C GLU A 99 10.19 1.69 9.41
N LYS A 100 10.13 3.02 9.24
CA LYS A 100 8.97 3.81 9.67
C LYS A 100 7.73 3.47 8.85
N MET A 101 7.89 3.24 7.54
CA MET A 101 6.81 2.79 6.66
C MET A 101 6.24 1.45 7.12
N GLN A 102 7.08 0.45 7.36
CA GLN A 102 6.65 -0.86 7.86
C GLN A 102 5.91 -0.72 9.20
N SER A 103 6.49 0.04 10.13
CA SER A 103 5.87 0.30 11.44
C SER A 103 4.50 0.97 11.29
N ALA A 104 4.38 1.95 10.39
CA ALA A 104 3.16 2.70 10.15
C ALA A 104 2.06 1.86 9.48
N VAL A 105 2.39 0.99 8.50
CA VAL A 105 1.39 0.10 7.88
C VAL A 105 0.90 -0.97 8.85
N ILE A 106 1.77 -1.46 9.75
CA ILE A 106 1.37 -2.37 10.83
C ILE A 106 0.47 -1.63 11.84
N ALA A 107 0.80 -0.39 12.20
CA ALA A 107 -0.02 0.44 13.08
C ALA A 107 -1.40 0.72 12.47
N ALA A 108 -1.47 0.99 11.17
CA ALA A 108 -2.70 1.18 10.42
C ALA A 108 -3.66 -0.02 10.54
N PHE A 109 -3.13 -1.25 10.47
CA PHE A 109 -3.92 -2.46 10.67
C PHE A 109 -4.57 -2.51 12.05
N PHE A 110 -3.75 -2.39 13.10
CA PHE A 110 -4.22 -2.52 14.48
C PHE A 110 -5.18 -1.38 14.85
N HIS A 111 -4.86 -0.14 14.46
CA HIS A 111 -5.76 0.99 14.60
C HIS A 111 -7.13 0.75 13.95
N CYS A 112 -7.15 0.22 12.71
CA CYS A 112 -8.41 -0.05 12.03
C CYS A 112 -9.24 -1.13 12.73
N CYS A 113 -8.58 -2.11 13.35
CA CYS A 113 -9.20 -3.22 14.08
C CYS A 113 -9.65 -2.85 15.50
N SER A 114 -9.13 -1.75 16.05
CA SER A 114 -9.44 -1.26 17.40
C SER A 114 -10.93 -1.01 17.61
N SER A 115 -11.38 -1.18 18.85
CA SER A 115 -12.70 -0.77 19.33
C SER A 115 -12.63 -0.34 20.79
N ASN A 116 -13.73 0.16 21.34
CA ASN A 116 -13.79 0.53 22.76
C ASN A 116 -13.55 -0.66 23.70
N GLN A 117 -14.05 -1.85 23.33
CA GLN A 117 -13.90 -3.08 24.12
C GLN A 117 -12.55 -3.74 23.91
N ASN A 118 -11.87 -3.44 22.82
CA ASN A 118 -10.57 -4.00 22.46
C ASN A 118 -9.67 -2.91 21.84
N PRO A 119 -9.11 -2.02 22.66
CA PRO A 119 -8.28 -0.93 22.17
C PRO A 119 -6.96 -1.47 21.60
N MET A 120 -6.67 -1.13 20.35
CA MET A 120 -5.47 -1.62 19.63
C MET A 120 -4.59 -0.48 19.12
N HIS A 121 -4.51 0.60 19.89
CA HIS A 121 -3.76 1.81 19.52
C HIS A 121 -2.26 1.72 19.84
N GLY A 122 -1.77 0.59 20.37
CA GLY A 122 -0.41 0.44 20.89
C GLY A 122 0.69 0.88 19.92
N GLN A 123 0.57 0.47 18.66
CA GLN A 123 1.53 0.73 17.58
C GLN A 123 1.37 2.11 16.92
N CYS A 124 0.32 2.88 17.25
CA CYS A 124 0.14 4.21 16.69
C CYS A 124 1.22 5.18 17.19
N PRO A 125 1.64 6.17 16.37
CA PRO A 125 2.62 7.16 16.80
C PRO A 125 2.10 7.94 18.02
N THR A 126 3.01 8.32 18.92
CA THR A 126 2.68 9.10 20.12
C THR A 126 2.73 10.60 19.83
N GLY A 127 2.18 11.40 20.75
CA GLY A 127 2.24 12.86 20.69
C GLY A 127 1.04 13.53 20.01
N LYS A 128 1.02 14.85 20.09
CA LYS A 128 -0.05 15.72 19.55
C LYS A 128 -0.22 15.60 18.02
N ASP A 129 0.88 15.35 17.32
CA ASP A 129 0.92 15.25 15.85
C ASP A 129 0.59 13.83 15.37
N SER A 130 0.21 12.93 16.27
CA SER A 130 -0.26 11.59 15.91
C SER A 130 -1.53 11.65 15.08
N TRP A 131 -1.57 10.87 13.99
CA TRP A 131 -2.82 10.66 13.25
C TRP A 131 -3.85 9.83 14.03
N CYS A 132 -3.47 9.22 15.16
CA CYS A 132 -4.34 8.46 16.03
C CYS A 132 -4.93 9.33 17.14
N LYS A 133 -6.25 9.58 17.08
CA LYS A 133 -6.97 10.40 18.07
C LYS A 133 -6.85 9.90 19.51
N TYR A 134 -6.72 8.59 19.71
CA TYR A 134 -6.45 8.03 21.05
C TYR A 134 -5.09 8.50 21.58
N LYS A 135 -4.05 8.47 20.75
CA LYS A 135 -2.70 8.90 21.13
C LYS A 135 -2.63 10.42 21.34
N GLN A 136 -3.36 11.19 20.54
CA GLN A 136 -3.51 12.64 20.75
C GLN A 136 -4.17 12.93 22.11
N ALA A 137 -5.31 12.28 22.40
CA ALA A 137 -6.01 12.48 23.66
C ALA A 137 -5.16 12.06 24.87
N LEU A 138 -4.42 10.96 24.77
CA LEU A 138 -3.48 10.51 25.79
C LEU A 138 -2.38 11.56 26.04
N CYS A 139 -1.85 12.17 24.99
CA CYS A 139 -0.86 13.26 25.08
C CYS A 139 -1.45 14.51 25.77
N ASP A 140 -2.72 14.81 25.52
CA ASP A 140 -3.45 15.94 26.10
C ASP A 140 -3.99 15.67 27.52
N GLY A 141 -3.79 14.47 28.07
CA GLY A 141 -4.40 14.06 29.36
C GLY A 141 -5.93 13.93 29.32
N LYS A 142 -6.52 13.76 28.12
CA LYS A 142 -7.97 13.64 27.91
C LYS A 142 -8.42 12.19 27.81
N VAL A 143 -9.65 11.92 28.25
CA VAL A 143 -10.31 10.62 28.04
C VAL A 143 -10.75 10.50 26.58
N TYR A 144 -10.36 9.41 25.92
CA TYR A 144 -10.82 9.07 24.57
C TYR A 144 -11.76 7.86 24.60
N VAL A 145 -12.91 7.99 23.95
CA VAL A 145 -13.86 6.89 23.74
C VAL A 145 -13.86 6.50 22.28
N ASP A 146 -13.44 5.27 21.99
CA ASP A 146 -13.39 4.75 20.63
C ASP A 146 -14.80 4.43 20.13
N LYS A 147 -15.31 5.23 19.20
CA LYS A 147 -16.65 5.03 18.63
C LYS A 147 -16.68 3.95 17.54
N THR A 148 -15.54 3.35 17.20
CA THR A 148 -15.47 2.35 16.14
C THR A 148 -15.84 0.97 16.67
N ALA A 149 -16.58 0.20 15.88
CA ALA A 149 -16.96 -1.17 16.22
C ALA A 149 -15.77 -2.16 16.16
N GLY A 150 -14.68 -1.77 15.48
CA GLY A 150 -13.52 -2.63 15.24
C GLY A 150 -13.86 -3.93 14.51
N LEU A 151 -12.99 -4.92 14.68
CA LEU A 151 -13.22 -6.31 14.28
C LEU A 151 -13.16 -7.23 15.50
N SER A 152 -13.90 -8.33 15.46
CA SER A 152 -13.76 -9.37 16.47
C SER A 152 -12.40 -10.05 16.39
N ASN A 153 -11.87 -10.52 17.53
CA ASN A 153 -10.60 -11.25 17.59
C ASN A 153 -10.57 -12.48 16.66
N SER A 154 -11.72 -13.15 16.47
CA SER A 154 -11.85 -14.27 15.54
C SER A 154 -11.64 -13.86 14.08
N VAL A 155 -12.11 -12.69 13.67
CA VAL A 155 -11.89 -12.15 12.32
C VAL A 155 -10.46 -11.65 12.18
N ILE A 156 -9.95 -10.91 13.19
CA ILE A 156 -8.57 -10.40 13.21
C ILE A 156 -7.57 -11.54 13.02
N LYS A 157 -7.74 -12.65 13.74
CA LYS A 157 -6.87 -13.83 13.65
C LYS A 157 -6.78 -14.39 12.23
N VAL A 158 -7.87 -14.33 11.47
CA VAL A 158 -7.92 -14.85 10.09
C VAL A 158 -7.30 -13.86 9.10
N ILE A 159 -7.53 -12.56 9.26
CA ILE A 159 -7.06 -11.55 8.28
C ILE A 159 -5.61 -11.13 8.51
N LYS A 160 -5.12 -11.19 9.75
CA LYS A 160 -3.81 -10.69 10.17
C LYS A 160 -2.66 -11.30 9.34
N PRO A 161 -2.58 -12.62 9.09
CA PRO A 161 -1.48 -13.18 8.29
C PRO A 161 -1.45 -12.61 6.87
N THR A 162 -2.61 -12.49 6.21
CA THR A 162 -2.69 -11.93 4.86
C THR A 162 -2.28 -10.46 4.80
N TYR A 163 -2.66 -9.67 5.81
CA TYR A 163 -2.26 -8.26 5.87
C TYR A 163 -0.78 -8.09 6.19
N LEU A 164 -0.25 -8.83 7.19
CA LEU A 164 1.15 -8.72 7.59
C LEU A 164 2.12 -9.21 6.50
N ALA A 165 1.73 -10.19 5.69
CA ALA A 165 2.50 -10.59 4.51
C ALA A 165 2.67 -9.43 3.50
N LEU A 166 1.74 -8.46 3.49
CA LEU A 166 1.87 -7.25 2.69
C LEU A 166 2.65 -6.15 3.41
N CYS A 167 2.97 -6.28 4.69
CA CYS A 167 3.82 -5.34 5.42
C CYS A 167 5.32 -5.70 5.31
N ASP A 168 5.68 -6.72 4.53
CA ASP A 168 7.05 -7.16 4.34
C ASP A 168 7.92 -6.07 3.68
N LYS A 169 9.19 -5.99 4.10
CA LYS A 169 10.12 -4.94 3.62
C LYS A 169 10.40 -5.08 2.12
N GLU A 170 10.57 -6.29 1.59
CA GLU A 170 10.81 -6.50 0.16
C GLU A 170 9.57 -6.13 -0.67
N PHE A 171 8.38 -6.31 -0.11
CA PHE A 171 7.16 -5.82 -0.73
C PHE A 171 7.07 -4.28 -0.69
N LEU A 172 7.32 -3.68 0.48
CA LEU A 172 7.20 -2.23 0.70
C LEU A 172 8.26 -1.40 -0.05
N LYS A 173 9.46 -1.93 -0.26
CA LYS A 173 10.53 -1.28 -1.05
C LYS A 173 10.05 -0.81 -2.43
N LYS A 174 9.07 -1.51 -3.01
CA LYS A 174 8.49 -1.17 -4.32
C LYS A 174 7.73 0.16 -4.33
N GLY A 175 7.35 0.68 -3.16
CA GLY A 175 6.58 1.92 -2.97
C GLY A 175 7.39 3.10 -2.43
N LEU A 176 8.73 3.00 -2.37
CA LEU A 176 9.62 4.05 -1.83
C LEU A 176 9.78 5.28 -2.72
N HIS A 177 9.12 5.35 -3.87
CA HIS A 177 9.38 6.40 -4.85
C HIS A 177 8.31 7.50 -4.94
N ASP A 178 7.27 7.50 -4.10
CA ASP A 178 6.07 8.39 -4.13
C ASP A 178 5.37 8.58 -5.50
N MET A 179 5.83 7.88 -6.53
CA MET A 179 5.35 8.09 -7.90
C MET A 179 3.91 7.60 -8.04
N THR A 180 3.09 8.43 -8.67
CA THR A 180 1.76 8.06 -9.14
C THR A 180 1.84 7.62 -10.59
N GLN A 181 0.99 6.67 -11.01
CA GLN A 181 0.80 6.43 -12.45
C GLN A 181 -0.13 7.52 -12.99
N ASN A 182 0.41 8.72 -13.19
CA ASN A 182 -0.25 9.74 -13.98
C ASN A 182 0.24 9.59 -15.42
N ASN A 183 -0.65 9.26 -16.36
CA ASN A 183 -0.27 9.20 -17.78
C ASN A 183 0.31 10.55 -18.26
N ASN A 184 -0.13 11.66 -17.67
CA ASN A 184 0.34 13.00 -18.06
C ASN A 184 1.77 13.30 -17.60
N GLU A 185 2.35 12.50 -16.72
CA GLU A 185 3.74 12.64 -16.24
C GLU A 185 4.72 11.75 -17.02
N SER A 186 4.24 10.95 -17.97
CA SER A 186 5.15 10.17 -18.81
C SER A 186 5.83 11.08 -19.84
N PHE A 187 7.16 11.02 -19.92
CA PHE A 187 7.96 11.79 -20.89
C PHE A 187 7.43 11.69 -22.35
N ASN A 188 6.81 10.56 -22.69
CA ASN A 188 6.24 10.34 -24.02
C ASN A 188 4.93 11.08 -24.30
N ASN A 189 4.27 11.65 -23.28
CA ASN A 189 3.08 12.49 -23.44
C ASN A 189 3.41 14.00 -23.33
N VAL A 190 4.64 14.37 -22.96
CA VAL A 190 5.11 15.76 -22.82
C VAL A 190 5.90 16.22 -24.07
N LEU A 191 6.01 15.35 -25.08
CA LEU A 191 6.59 15.61 -26.40
C LEU A 191 5.54 15.40 -27.49
#